data_AF-A0A954RFM8-F1
#
_entry.id   AF-A0A954RFM8-F1
#
_cell.length_a   1.000
_cell.length_b   1.000
_cell.length_c   1.000
_cell.angle_alpha   90.00
_cell.angle_beta   90.00
_cell.angle_gamma   90.00
#
_symmetry.space_group_name_H-M   'P 1'
#
loop_
_entity.id
_entity.type
_entity.pdbx_description
1 polymer ?
#
loop_
_entity_poly.entity_id
_entity_poly.type
_entity_poly.pdbx_seq_one_letter_code
_entity_poly.pdbx_strand_id
1 'polypeptide(L)'
;MNNDHKTASSSSSPPPGTLRREVGVFGAVMMGLGSIVGTGVFVSIGIASGVAGPAVVLAIAVAAIVATCNGLSSAQLAANCPVSGGTYEYGYRWLSPRLGFTAGWIFL
;
A
#
# COMPACT_ATOMS: atom_id res chain seq x y z
N MET A 1 -37.58 7.11 44.23
CA MET A 1 -36.12 6.94 44.49
C MET A 1 -35.64 5.77 43.65
N ASN A 2 -35.27 5.98 42.38
CA ASN A 2 -33.92 6.34 41.91
C ASN A 2 -32.91 5.20 42.15
N ASN A 3 -32.45 4.56 41.08
CA ASN A 3 -31.05 4.64 40.62
C ASN A 3 -30.77 3.55 39.57
N ASP A 4 -30.90 3.94 38.30
CA ASP A 4 -29.80 3.92 37.33
C ASP A 4 -28.76 2.79 37.50
N HIS A 5 -29.11 1.58 37.04
CA HIS A 5 -28.08 0.69 36.52
C HIS A 5 -27.64 1.22 35.14
N LYS A 6 -26.88 2.33 35.21
CA LYS A 6 -25.96 2.79 34.18
C LYS A 6 -25.02 1.62 33.88
N THR A 7 -25.32 0.86 32.82
CA THR A 7 -24.32 0.06 32.12
C THR A 7 -23.31 1.03 31.53
N ALA A 8 -22.38 1.46 32.38
CA ALA A 8 -21.19 2.17 31.96
C ALA A 8 -20.46 1.25 30.99
N SER A 9 -20.52 1.58 29.71
CA SER A 9 -19.52 1.16 28.74
C SER A 9 -18.16 1.54 29.34
N SER A 10 -17.43 0.54 29.83
CA SER A 10 -16.06 0.69 30.26
C SER A 10 -15.23 1.14 29.06
N SER A 11 -15.06 2.44 28.91
CA SER A 11 -14.06 3.04 28.03
C SER A 11 -12.68 2.70 28.61
N SER A 12 -12.15 1.54 28.24
CA SER A 12 -10.75 1.22 28.46
C SER A 12 -9.93 2.14 27.56
N SER A 13 -9.21 3.07 28.17
CA SER A 13 -8.20 3.87 27.48
C SER A 13 -7.18 2.91 26.85
N PRO A 14 -6.92 2.97 25.54
CA PRO A 14 -5.90 2.13 24.93
C PRO A 14 -4.53 2.46 25.54
N PRO A 15 -3.64 1.46 25.75
CA PRO A 15 -2.32 1.70 26.32
C PRO A 15 -1.54 2.77 25.51
N PRO A 16 -0.71 3.60 26.16
CA PRO A 16 0.08 4.60 25.45
C PRO A 16 1.00 3.91 24.43
N GLY A 17 0.80 4.21 23.14
CA GLY A 17 1.60 3.66 22.03
C GLY A 17 0.85 2.78 21.01
N THR A 18 -0.44 2.47 21.20
CA THR A 18 -1.23 1.76 20.19
C THR A 18 -1.92 2.73 19.23
N LEU A 19 -1.68 2.53 17.93
CA LEU A 19 -2.36 3.26 16.85
C LEU A 19 -3.79 2.76 16.69
N ARG A 20 -4.73 3.70 16.60
CA ARG A 20 -6.13 3.39 16.31
C ARG A 20 -6.26 2.91 14.86
N ARG A 21 -6.88 1.75 14.64
CA ARG A 21 -7.13 1.19 13.30
C ARG A 21 -8.34 1.87 12.67
N GLU A 22 -8.10 3.00 12.02
CA GLU A 22 -9.16 3.83 11.41
C GLU A 22 -9.17 3.78 9.88
N VAL A 23 -8.03 3.38 9.29
CA VAL A 23 -7.90 3.27 7.84
C VAL A 23 -8.62 2.01 7.36
N GLY A 24 -9.83 2.19 6.86
CA GLY A 24 -10.56 1.15 6.13
C GLY A 24 -10.02 0.96 4.70
N VAL A 25 -10.59 0.00 3.97
CA VAL A 25 -10.18 -0.34 2.59
C VAL A 25 -10.19 0.90 1.69
N PHE A 26 -11.23 1.73 1.77
CA PHE A 26 -11.31 2.94 0.97
C PHE A 26 -10.16 3.92 1.27
N GLY A 27 -9.87 4.15 2.55
CA GLY A 27 -8.74 5.00 2.95
C GLY A 27 -7.39 4.45 2.47
N ALA A 28 -7.20 3.13 2.56
CA ALA A 28 -5.99 2.47 2.08
C ALA A 28 -5.83 2.57 0.56
N VAL A 29 -6.91 2.39 -0.20
CA VAL A 29 -6.91 2.55 -1.67
C VAL A 29 -6.59 3.98 -2.06
N MET A 30 -7.22 4.97 -1.42
CA MET A 30 -6.95 6.39 -1.70
C MET A 30 -5.51 6.78 -1.35
N MET A 31 -4.99 6.28 -0.23
CA MET A 31 -3.59 6.48 0.16
C MET A 31 -2.63 5.89 -0.89
N GLY A 32 -2.90 4.66 -1.36
CA GLY A 32 -2.12 4.03 -2.41
C GLY A 32 -2.18 4.78 -3.74
N LEU A 33 -3.38 5.19 -4.17
CA LEU A 33 -3.57 5.98 -5.39
C LEU A 33 -2.82 7.32 -5.32
N GLY A 34 -2.89 8.01 -4.18
CA GLY A 34 -2.16 9.25 -3.95
C GLY A 34 -0.63 9.07 -3.98
N SER A 35 -0.13 7.89 -3.61
CA SER A 35 1.30 7.57 -3.70
C SER A 35 1.76 7.23 -5.12
N ILE A 36 0.87 6.73 -6.00
CA ILE A 36 1.21 6.35 -7.38
C ILE A 36 1.10 7.56 -8.32
N VAL A 37 0.06 8.37 -8.15
CA VAL A 37 -0.21 9.52 -9.01
C VAL A 37 0.69 10.69 -8.59
N GLY A 38 1.80 10.84 -9.30
CA GLY A 38 2.75 11.95 -9.13
C GLY A 38 3.17 12.58 -10.45
N THR A 39 4.25 13.37 -10.44
CA THR A 39 4.80 14.02 -11.64
C THR A 39 5.15 13.01 -12.74
N GLY A 40 5.54 11.80 -12.37
CA GLY A 40 5.97 10.74 -13.28
C GLY A 40 4.93 10.39 -14.34
N VAL A 41 3.63 10.37 -14.02
CA VAL A 41 2.59 10.00 -15.01
C VAL A 41 2.48 11.05 -16.11
N PHE A 42 2.56 12.33 -15.76
CA PHE A 42 2.48 13.43 -16.72
C PHE A 42 3.68 13.47 -17.66
N VAL A 43 4.88 13.20 -17.13
CA VAL A 43 6.11 13.14 -17.94
C VAL A 43 6.16 11.88 -18.79
N SER A 44 5.85 10.71 -18.20
CA SER A 44 5.95 9.42 -18.88
C SER A 44 4.96 9.30 -20.04
N ILE A 45 3.74 9.82 -19.90
CA ILE A 45 2.77 9.84 -21.00
C ILE A 45 3.29 10.69 -22.16
N GLY A 46 3.94 11.83 -21.90
CA GLY A 46 4.54 12.67 -22.94
C GLY A 46 5.62 11.93 -23.73
N ILE A 47 6.54 11.27 -23.03
CA ILE A 47 7.60 10.47 -23.66
C ILE A 47 7.00 9.28 -24.42
N ALA A 48 6.06 8.55 -23.81
CA ALA A 48 5.42 7.40 -24.42
C ALA A 48 4.61 7.79 -25.67
N SER A 49 3.94 8.96 -25.66
CA SER A 49 3.25 9.51 -26.82
C SER A 49 4.23 9.86 -27.95
N GLY A 50 5.41 10.40 -27.62
CA GLY A 50 6.45 10.68 -28.62
C GLY A 50 7.00 9.42 -29.30
N VAL A 51 7.08 8.30 -28.59
CA VAL A 51 7.61 7.02 -29.11
C VAL A 51 6.52 6.19 -29.81
N ALA A 52 5.35 6.05 -29.18
CA ALA A 52 4.27 5.17 -29.66
C ALA A 52 3.22 5.90 -30.53
N GLY A 53 3.21 7.23 -30.53
CA GLY A 53 2.22 8.02 -31.25
C GLY A 53 0.78 7.70 -30.80
N PRO A 54 -0.19 7.60 -31.74
CA PRO A 54 -1.58 7.28 -31.41
C PRO A 54 -1.78 5.94 -30.70
N ALA A 55 -0.81 5.01 -30.85
CA ALA A 55 -0.87 3.69 -30.21
C ALA A 55 -0.55 3.72 -28.70
N VAL A 56 -0.20 4.88 -28.13
CA VAL A 56 0.11 5.02 -26.69
C VAL A 56 -1.03 4.53 -25.79
N VAL A 57 -2.29 4.69 -26.22
CA VAL A 57 -3.45 4.18 -25.47
C VAL A 57 -3.43 2.65 -25.37
N LEU A 58 -3.06 1.97 -26.45
CA LEU A 58 -2.92 0.51 -26.48
C LEU A 58 -1.74 0.07 -25.59
N ALA A 59 -0.61 0.79 -25.67
CA ALA A 59 0.55 0.51 -24.82
C ALA A 59 0.24 0.67 -23.33
N ILE A 60 -0.50 1.73 -22.95
CA ILE A 60 -0.97 1.95 -21.58
C ILE A 60 -1.93 0.84 -21.14
N ALA A 61 -2.83 0.39 -22.02
CA ALA A 61 -3.75 -0.71 -21.71
C ALA A 61 -3.00 -2.01 -21.38
N VAL A 62 -1.98 -2.36 -22.18
CA VAL A 62 -1.12 -3.53 -21.92
C VAL A 62 -0.34 -3.35 -20.62
N ALA A 63 0.26 -2.18 -20.39
CA ALA A 63 0.97 -1.87 -19.16
C ALA A 63 0.07 -1.96 -17.93
N ALA A 64 -1.18 -1.50 -18.02
CA ALA A 64 -2.17 -1.59 -16.95
C ALA A 64 -2.48 -3.04 -16.58
N ILE A 65 -2.65 -3.93 -17.55
CA ILE A 65 -2.87 -5.37 -17.29
C ILE A 65 -1.70 -5.97 -16.51
N VAL A 66 -0.47 -5.70 -16.95
CA VAL A 66 0.75 -6.19 -16.28
C VAL A 66 0.85 -5.62 -14.85
N ALA A 67 0.57 -4.33 -14.68
CA ALA A 67 0.56 -3.67 -13.39
C ALA A 67 -0.51 -4.25 -12.45
N THR A 68 -1.71 -4.56 -12.95
CA THR A 68 -2.78 -5.21 -12.16
C THR A 68 -2.37 -6.60 -11.71
N CYS A 69 -1.79 -7.42 -12.60
CA CYS A 69 -1.28 -8.74 -12.23
C CYS A 69 -0.20 -8.66 -11.12
N ASN A 70 0.73 -7.71 -11.25
CA ASN A 70 1.76 -7.46 -10.23
C ASN A 70 1.14 -6.99 -8.90
N GLY A 71 0.21 -6.03 -8.95
CA GLY A 71 -0.49 -5.51 -7.79
C GLY A 71 -1.27 -6.58 -7.04
N LEU A 72 -1.95 -7.48 -7.76
CA LEU A 72 -2.65 -8.64 -7.17
C LEU A 72 -1.69 -9.59 -6.46
N SER A 73 -0.54 -9.90 -7.06
CA SER A 73 0.48 -10.73 -6.42
C SER A 73 1.01 -10.09 -5.13
N SER A 74 1.27 -8.78 -5.16
CA SER A 74 1.70 -8.03 -3.98
C SER A 74 0.62 -7.97 -2.89
N ALA A 75 -0.65 -7.82 -3.29
CA ALA A 75 -1.78 -7.82 -2.36
C ALA A 75 -1.99 -9.18 -1.69
N GLN A 76 -1.79 -10.29 -2.41
CA GLN A 76 -1.82 -11.64 -1.84
C GLN A 76 -0.71 -11.83 -0.80
N LEU A 77 0.49 -11.34 -1.07
CA LEU A 77 1.60 -11.41 -0.12
C LEU A 77 1.32 -10.56 1.13
N ALA A 78 0.75 -9.37 0.96
CA ALA A 78 0.33 -8.51 2.07
C ALA A 78 -0.80 -9.13 2.92
N ALA A 79 -1.71 -9.87 2.29
CA ALA A 79 -2.75 -10.63 3.00
C ALA A 79 -2.15 -11.78 3.82
N ASN A 80 -1.14 -12.48 3.29
CA ASN A 80 -0.47 -13.59 3.97
C ASN A 80 0.51 -13.15 5.06
N CYS A 81 1.05 -11.93 4.98
CA CYS A 81 1.98 -11.36 5.95
C CYS A 81 1.45 -10.00 6.45
N PRO A 82 0.49 -9.97 7.40
CA PRO A 82 -0.17 -8.75 7.88
C PRO A 82 0.70 -8.02 8.92
N VAL A 83 1.93 -7.68 8.54
CA VAL A 83 2.91 -6.95 9.35
C VAL A 83 3.22 -5.61 8.69
N SER A 84 3.36 -4.56 9.50
CA SER A 84 3.73 -3.24 9.01
C SER A 84 5.18 -3.25 8.56
N GLY A 85 5.41 -3.31 7.25
CA GLY A 85 6.77 -3.20 6.70
C GLY A 85 6.96 -3.47 5.21
N GLY A 86 5.89 -3.69 4.44
CA GLY A 86 6.00 -3.81 2.99
C GLY A 86 7.06 -4.82 2.54
N THR A 87 7.74 -4.53 1.42
CA THR A 87 8.67 -5.47 0.78
C THR A 87 9.95 -5.76 1.57
N TYR A 88 10.38 -4.85 2.46
CA TYR A 88 11.59 -5.07 3.26
C TYR A 88 11.39 -6.19 4.29
N GLU A 89 10.21 -6.25 4.90
CA GLU A 89 9.88 -7.25 5.91
C GLU A 89 9.80 -8.64 5.28
N TYR A 90 9.36 -8.73 4.01
CA TYR A 90 9.37 -9.98 3.25
C TYR A 90 10.80 -10.46 2.98
N GLY A 91 11.71 -9.57 2.58
CA GLY A 91 13.12 -9.90 2.35
C GLY A 91 13.85 -10.31 3.63
N TYR A 92 13.52 -9.67 4.75
CA TYR A 92 14.07 -10.01 6.07
C TYR A 92 13.59 -11.38 6.56
N ARG A 93 12.31 -11.73 6.35
CA ARG A 93 11.74 -13.01 6.77
C ARG A 93 12.17 -14.21 5.90
N TRP A 94 12.25 -14.04 4.59
CA TRP A 94 12.32 -15.18 3.66
C TRP A 94 13.67 -15.34 2.95
N LEU A 95 14.49 -14.29 2.83
CA LEU A 95 15.66 -14.30 1.94
C LEU A 95 17.00 -14.25 2.68
N SER A 96 17.20 -13.25 3.54
CA SER A 96 18.29 -13.17 4.53
C SER A 96 18.35 -11.75 5.13
N PRO A 97 18.88 -11.57 6.36
CA PRO A 97 19.00 -10.25 6.98
C PRO A 97 19.78 -9.23 6.15
N ARG A 98 20.82 -9.67 5.42
CA ARG A 98 21.63 -8.81 4.56
C ARG A 98 20.86 -8.34 3.32
N LEU A 99 20.09 -9.23 2.69
CA LEU A 99 19.28 -8.89 1.52
C LEU A 99 18.08 -8.00 1.91
N GLY A 100 17.47 -8.24 3.06
CA GLY A 100 16.45 -7.34 3.62
C GLY A 100 16.98 -5.93 3.87
N PHE A 101 18.20 -5.82 4.42
CA PHE A 101 18.87 -4.52 4.62
C PHE A 101 19.18 -3.82 3.29
N THR A 102 19.77 -4.52 2.32
CA THR A 102 20.07 -3.94 1.00
C THR A 102 18.81 -3.53 0.25
N ALA A 103 17.73 -4.31 0.33
CA ALA A 103 16.45 -3.96 -0.27
C ALA A 103 15.84 -2.68 0.36
N GLY A 104 15.93 -2.54 1.68
CA GLY A 104 15.52 -1.31 2.38
C GLY A 104 16.39 -0.11 1.99
N TRP A 105 17.70 -0.31 1.81
CA TRP A 105 18.63 0.75 1.42
C TRP A 105 18.42 1.24 -0.02
N ILE A 106 18.14 0.34 -0.96
CA ILE A 106 17.86 0.71 -2.37
C ILE A 106 16.50 1.40 -2.53
N PHE A 107 15.57 1.14 -1.61
CA PHE A 107 14.25 1.75 -1.64
C PHE A 107 14.25 3.20 -1.14
N LEU A 108 15.30 3.63 -0.42
CA LEU A 108 15.50 4.98 0.07
C LEU A 108 16.23 5.82 -0.99
#